data_AF-A0A221SV24-F1
#
_entry.id   AF-A0A221SV24-F1
#
_cell.length_a   1.000
_cell.length_b   1.000
_cell.length_c   1.000
_cell.angle_alpha   90.00
_cell.angle_beta   90.00
_cell.angle_gamma   90.00
#
_symmetry.space_group_name_H-M   'P 1'
#
loop_
_entity.id
_entity.type
_entity.pdbx_description
1 polymer ?
#
loop_
_entity_poly.entity_id
_entity_poly.type
_entity_poly.pdbx_seq_one_letter_code
_entity_poly.pdbx_strand_id
1 'polypeptide(L)'
;MQTNLPTPASFPSALPIMLRDALNAFRATRPGQTGLDRFEAFLGAPAPLLGFTPLTGEAWLRSLDDAEREASRAELAAFRAFLRDHGWLDAARPVNVPD
;
A
#
# COMPACT_ATOMS: atom_id res chain seq x y z
N MET A 1 14.92 -8.53 19.27
CA MET A 1 14.37 -9.33 18.16
C MET A 1 14.19 -8.39 17.00
N GLN A 2 15.03 -8.52 15.96
CA GLN A 2 15.00 -7.65 14.79
C GLN A 2 13.81 -8.10 13.94
N THR A 3 12.71 -7.34 13.95
CA THR A 3 11.56 -7.60 13.08
C THR A 3 12.05 -7.41 11.65
N ASN A 4 12.31 -8.51 10.96
CA ASN A 4 12.74 -8.49 9.57
C ASN A 4 11.52 -8.11 8.73
N LEU A 5 11.28 -6.81 8.59
CA LEU A 5 10.19 -6.27 7.79
C LEU A 5 10.40 -6.75 6.34
N PRO A 6 9.38 -7.32 5.68
CA PRO A 6 9.49 -7.67 4.28
C PRO A 6 9.81 -6.40 3.49
N THR A 7 10.96 -6.36 2.84
CA THR A 7 11.38 -5.26 1.97
C THR A 7 11.02 -5.56 0.51
N PRO A 8 10.75 -4.54 -0.31
CA PRO A 8 10.41 -4.72 -1.71
C PRO A 8 11.49 -5.46 -2.53
N ALA A 9 12.76 -5.44 -2.06
CA ALA A 9 13.87 -6.17 -2.66
C ALA A 9 13.74 -7.72 -2.60
N SER A 10 12.82 -8.24 -1.78
CA SER A 10 12.61 -9.68 -1.62
C SER A 10 11.60 -10.27 -2.61
N PHE A 11 10.90 -9.44 -3.40
CA PHE A 11 9.89 -9.90 -4.34
C PHE A 11 10.51 -10.25 -5.70
N PRO A 12 10.07 -11.35 -6.34
CA PRO A 12 10.53 -11.70 -7.68
C PRO A 12 10.02 -10.67 -8.70
N SER A 13 10.92 -10.15 -9.54
CA SER A 13 10.59 -9.13 -10.57
C SER A 13 9.52 -9.55 -11.59
N ALA A 14 9.16 -10.84 -11.63
CA ALA A 14 8.19 -11.41 -12.55
C ALA A 14 6.73 -11.32 -12.06
N LEU A 15 6.49 -11.00 -10.78
CA LEU A 15 5.14 -10.89 -10.22
C LEU A 15 4.84 -9.45 -9.81
N PRO A 16 3.62 -8.95 -10.07
CA PRO A 16 3.23 -7.64 -9.56
C PRO A 16 3.24 -7.67 -8.04
N ILE A 17 3.93 -6.71 -7.43
CA ILE A 17 3.88 -6.50 -5.98
C ILE A 17 2.44 -6.17 -5.61
N MET A 18 1.84 -6.94 -4.70
CA MET A 18 0.44 -6.75 -4.31
C MET A 18 0.32 -5.69 -3.23
N LEU A 19 -0.82 -5.01 -3.20
CA LEU A 19 -1.13 -4.04 -2.17
C LEU A 19 -1.10 -4.68 -0.78
N ARG A 20 -1.61 -5.91 -0.66
CA ARG A 20 -1.63 -6.67 0.59
C ARG A 20 -0.25 -6.87 1.23
N ASP A 21 0.78 -7.11 0.43
CA ASP A 21 2.14 -7.30 0.91
C ASP A 21 2.67 -6.02 1.56
N ALA A 22 2.46 -4.90 0.89
CA ALA A 22 2.88 -3.60 1.39
C ALA A 22 2.07 -3.17 2.62
N LEU A 23 0.77 -3.49 2.67
CA LEU A 23 -0.08 -3.28 3.85
C LEU A 23 0.40 -4.10 5.05
N ASN A 24 0.78 -5.36 4.84
CA ASN A 24 1.31 -6.21 5.89
C ASN A 24 2.64 -5.65 6.45
N ALA A 25 3.54 -5.21 5.56
CA ALA A 25 4.78 -4.54 5.95
C ALA A 25 4.52 -3.26 6.76
N PHE A 26 3.58 -2.43 6.31
CA PHE A 26 3.18 -1.21 7.03
C PHE A 26 2.62 -1.51 8.41
N ARG A 27 1.74 -2.51 8.53
CA ARG A 27 1.15 -2.96 9.81
C ARG A 27 2.18 -3.47 10.80
N ALA A 28 3.26 -4.09 10.32
CA ALA A 28 4.35 -4.51 11.18
C ALA A 28 5.12 -3.32 11.79
N THR A 29 5.09 -2.15 11.16
CA THR A 29 5.64 -0.89 11.73
C THR A 29 4.65 -0.15 12.63
N ARG A 30 3.34 -0.35 12.40
CA ARG A 30 2.25 0.35 13.09
C ARG A 30 1.08 -0.61 13.39
N PRO A 31 1.17 -1.40 14.47
CA PRO A 31 0.07 -2.29 14.85
C PRO A 31 -1.18 -1.48 15.24
N GLY A 32 -2.36 -1.91 14.78
CA GLY A 32 -3.65 -1.30 15.13
C GLY A 32 -4.35 -0.51 14.01
N GLN A 33 -3.69 -0.30 12.87
CA GLN A 33 -4.25 0.37 11.69
C GLN A 33 -5.02 -0.64 10.82
N THR A 34 -6.37 -0.57 10.80
CA THR A 34 -7.24 -1.51 10.08
C THR A 34 -7.96 -0.91 8.88
N GLY A 35 -7.99 0.43 8.75
CA GLY A 35 -8.75 1.12 7.71
C GLY A 35 -8.32 0.73 6.28
N LEU A 36 -7.03 0.44 6.10
CA LEU A 36 -6.45 0.12 4.80
C LEU A 36 -6.84 -1.26 4.24
N ASP A 37 -7.38 -2.17 5.05
CA ASP A 37 -7.89 -3.47 4.58
C ASP A 37 -9.15 -3.28 3.71
N ARG A 38 -10.03 -2.36 4.14
CA ARG A 38 -11.19 -1.94 3.35
C ARG A 38 -10.79 -1.22 2.06
N PHE A 39 -9.64 -0.53 2.06
CA PHE A 39 -9.12 0.09 0.85
C PHE A 39 -8.69 -0.95 -0.20
N GLU A 40 -8.02 -2.04 0.22
CA GLU A 40 -7.71 -3.14 -0.70
C GLU A 40 -8.98 -3.77 -1.27
N ALA A 41 -10.00 -3.99 -0.43
CA ALA A 41 -11.29 -4.50 -0.89
C ALA A 41 -11.97 -3.54 -1.88
N PHE A 42 -11.91 -2.23 -1.65
CA PHE A 42 -12.47 -1.20 -2.55
C PHE A 42 -11.81 -1.22 -3.93
N LEU A 43 -10.51 -1.51 -4.01
CA LEU A 43 -9.79 -1.65 -5.28
C LEU A 43 -10.08 -2.97 -6.02
N GLY A 44 -10.77 -3.92 -5.38
CA GLY A 44 -11.00 -5.27 -5.91
C GLY A 44 -9.88 -6.24 -5.54
N ALA A 45 -9.87 -6.68 -4.27
CA ALA A 45 -8.85 -7.59 -3.75
C ALA A 45 -8.81 -8.94 -4.51
N PRO A 46 -7.61 -9.48 -4.86
CA PRO A 46 -6.29 -8.89 -4.65
C PRO A 46 -5.97 -7.76 -5.64
N ALA A 47 -5.58 -6.60 -5.12
CA ALA A 47 -5.22 -5.44 -5.93
C ALA A 47 -3.68 -5.32 -6.06
N PRO A 48 -3.14 -5.04 -7.26
CA PRO A 48 -1.72 -4.73 -7.41
C PRO A 48 -1.37 -3.40 -6.73
N LEU A 49 -0.16 -3.28 -6.19
CA LEU A 49 0.31 -2.06 -5.53
C LEU A 49 0.29 -0.86 -6.48
N LEU A 50 0.52 -1.06 -7.77
CA LEU A 50 0.38 0.00 -8.79
C LEU A 50 -1.06 0.52 -8.96
N GLY A 51 -2.07 -0.22 -8.50
CA GLY A 51 -3.45 0.25 -8.41
C GLY A 51 -3.66 1.29 -7.31
N PHE A 52 -2.70 1.41 -6.37
CA PHE A 52 -2.67 2.50 -5.40
C PHE A 52 -2.16 3.78 -6.05
N THR A 53 -3.10 4.67 -6.35
CA THR A 53 -2.83 6.00 -6.91
C THR A 53 -3.46 7.08 -6.02
N PRO A 54 -3.01 8.35 -6.12
CA PRO A 54 -3.69 9.44 -5.44
C PRO A 54 -5.19 9.50 -5.76
N LEU A 55 -5.55 9.22 -7.02
CA LEU A 55 -6.94 9.24 -7.48
C LEU A 55 -7.78 8.13 -6.83
N THR A 56 -7.26 6.91 -6.76
CA THR A 56 -7.99 5.80 -6.12
C THR A 56 -8.10 5.98 -4.62
N GLY A 57 -7.08 6.56 -3.98
CA GLY A 57 -7.14 6.97 -2.58
C GLY A 57 -8.21 8.03 -2.30
N GLU A 58 -8.30 9.07 -3.13
CA GLU A 58 -9.37 10.08 -3.01
C GLU A 58 -10.76 9.50 -3.28
N ALA A 59 -10.90 8.62 -4.26
CA ALA A 59 -12.17 7.95 -4.55
C ALA A 59 -12.65 7.11 -3.37
N TRP A 60 -11.75 6.37 -2.74
CA TRP A 60 -12.06 5.61 -1.53
C TRP A 60 -12.47 6.52 -0.37
N LEU A 61 -11.71 7.60 -0.11
CA LEU A 61 -12.05 8.57 0.94
C LEU A 61 -13.43 9.22 0.75
N ARG A 62 -13.85 9.44 -0.50
CA ARG A 62 -15.20 9.95 -0.82
C ARG A 62 -16.31 8.92 -0.56
N SER A 63 -15.99 7.62 -0.61
CA SER A 63 -16.92 6.54 -0.28
C SER A 63 -17.14 6.35 1.23
N LEU A 64 -16.31 6.96 2.08
CA LEU A 64 -16.40 6.85 3.54
C LEU A 64 -17.26 7.97 4.13
N ASP A 65 -17.87 7.66 5.28
CA ASP A 65 -18.52 8.63 6.17
C ASP A 65 -17.52 9.66 6.68
N ASP A 66 -18.02 10.85 7.04
CA ASP A 66 -17.17 12.01 7.37
C ASP A 66 -16.25 11.75 8.57
N ALA A 67 -16.76 11.01 9.57
CA ALA A 67 -16.00 10.61 10.75
C ALA A 67 -14.85 9.62 10.44
N GLU A 68 -15.05 8.70 9.50
CA GLU A 68 -14.02 7.73 9.09
C GLU A 68 -13.05 8.32 8.07
N ARG A 69 -13.48 9.34 7.31
CA ARG A 69 -12.70 9.98 6.25
C ARG A 69 -11.45 10.66 6.78
N GLU A 70 -11.53 11.41 7.87
CA GLU A 70 -10.35 12.09 8.43
C GLU A 70 -9.30 11.09 8.94
N ALA A 71 -9.74 10.10 9.72
CA ALA A 71 -8.85 9.05 10.21
C ALA A 71 -8.18 8.30 9.04
N SER A 72 -8.97 7.85 8.07
CA SER A 72 -8.49 7.12 6.90
C SER A 72 -7.56 7.96 6.01
N ARG A 73 -7.78 9.28 5.93
CA ARG A 73 -6.91 10.21 5.20
C ARG A 73 -5.52 10.27 5.83
N ALA A 74 -5.44 10.34 7.15
CA ALA A 74 -4.16 10.31 7.87
C ALA A 74 -3.45 8.96 7.68
N GLU A 75 -4.18 7.84 7.76
CA GLU A 75 -3.63 6.51 7.49
C GLU A 75 -3.08 6.39 6.07
N LEU A 76 -3.83 6.84 5.06
CA LEU A 76 -3.44 6.77 3.65
C LEU A 76 -2.22 7.64 3.35
N ALA A 77 -2.12 8.81 3.99
CA ALA A 77 -0.94 9.66 3.90
C ALA A 77 0.29 8.99 4.53
N ALA A 78 0.14 8.38 5.71
CA ALA A 78 1.21 7.65 6.39
C ALA A 78 1.66 6.43 5.60
N PHE A 79 0.71 5.69 5.00
CA PHE A 79 1.02 4.56 4.13
C PHE A 79 1.79 5.00 2.88
N ARG A 80 1.35 6.07 2.21
CA ARG A 80 2.06 6.61 1.05
C ARG A 80 3.47 7.08 1.38
N ALA A 81 3.66 7.70 2.56
CA ALA A 81 4.97 8.08 3.04
C ALA A 81 5.86 6.85 3.26
N PHE A 82 5.34 5.81 3.90
CA PHE A 82 6.04 4.53 4.08
C PHE A 82 6.44 3.89 2.75
N LEU A 83 5.52 3.81 1.78
CA LEU A 83 5.84 3.24 0.46
C LEU A 83 6.96 3.99 -0.25
N ARG A 84 7.00 5.33 -0.11
CA ARG A 84 8.04 6.17 -0.70
C ARG A 84 9.39 5.98 0.01
N ASP A 85 9.39 6.03 1.34
CA ASP A 85 10.59 5.94 2.17
C ASP A 85 11.31 4.60 1.98
N HIS A 86 10.55 3.52 1.88
CA HIS A 86 11.06 2.17 1.70
C HIS A 86 11.16 1.70 0.23
N GLY A 87 10.87 2.58 -0.74
CA GLY A 87 11.05 2.29 -2.17
C GLY A 87 10.05 1.30 -2.79
N TRP A 88 8.91 1.04 -2.16
CA TRP A 88 7.91 0.08 -2.65
C TRP A 88 7.31 0.46 -4.00
N LEU A 89 7.03 1.76 -4.22
CA LEU A 89 6.47 2.23 -5.50
C LEU A 89 7.48 2.11 -6.64
N ASP A 90 8.77 2.23 -6.34
CA ASP A 90 9.84 2.10 -7.32
C ASP A 90 10.00 0.63 -7.73
N ALA A 91 10.07 -0.26 -6.74
CA ALA A 91 10.15 -1.70 -6.98
C ALA A 91 8.91 -2.30 -7.66
N ALA A 92 7.73 -1.70 -7.45
CA ALA A 92 6.50 -2.14 -8.09
C ALA A 92 6.39 -1.73 -9.56
N ARG A 93 7.22 -0.78 -10.03
CA ARG A 93 7.27 -0.47 -11.46
C ARG A 93 7.86 -1.68 -12.17
N PRO A 94 7.25 -2.14 -13.28
CA PRO A 94 7.92 -3.08 -14.14
C PRO A 94 9.21 -2.39 -14.61
N VAL A 95 10.35 -2.87 -14.11
CA VAL A 95 11.64 -2.57 -14.70
C VAL A 95 11.56 -3.15 -16.10
N ASN A 96 11.28 -2.27 -17.07
CA ASN A 96 11.43 -2.58 -18.47
C ASN A 96 12.92 -2.79 -18.68
N VAL A 97 13.41 -4.00 -18.39
CA VAL A 97 14.77 -4.42 -18.74
C VAL A 97 14.78 -4.34 -20.27
N PRO A 98 15.53 -3.42 -20.88
CA PRO A 98 15.71 -3.49 -22.32
C PRO A 98 16.33 -4.85 -22.66
N ASP A 99 15.79 -5.48 -23.70
CA ASP A 99 16.33 -6.69 -24.33
C ASP A 99 17.84 -6.58 -24.58
#